data_AF-A0A7J2NH42-F1
#
_entry.id   AF-A0A7J2NH42-F1
#
_cell.length_a   1.000
_cell.length_b   1.000
_cell.length_c   1.000
_cell.angle_alpha   90.00
_cell.angle_beta   90.00
_cell.angle_gamma   90.00
#
_symmetry.space_group_name_H-M   'P 1'
#
loop_
_entity.id
_entity.type
_entity.pdbx_description
1 polymer ?
#
loop_
_entity_poly.entity_id
_entity_poly.type
_entity_poly.pdbx_seq_one_letter_code
_entity_poly.pdbx_strand_id
1 'polypeptide(L)'
;MSRANNGERRRKIAATVAFFSEAVRFIIIPLILIELVLGEFPIFTPEMADRIAGNLIIFGGFVALFSALEAYFPRHSPLKMLFGILSIATLCVWFWSIFSGERLEFTYGAVTISIDVQGIVLLIIIAISLKALLYIFRYFISVKAKKLNDEKARRQAERQYIDLLREPEVMGDDDIHEASFLYWSDGDDLEPPPPEDISPVCPICFRELPDGLLECPDCGAWIRRKIEGRTEKTDSTSDLVE
;
A
#
# COMPACT_ATOMS: atom_id res chain seq x y z
N MET A 1 7.43 -7.22 23.28
CA MET A 1 6.20 -6.41 23.43
C MET A 1 6.21 -5.04 22.73
N SER A 2 7.36 -4.39 22.49
CA SER A 2 7.41 -3.02 21.90
C SER A 2 6.92 -2.90 20.43
N ARG A 3 7.14 -3.91 19.57
CA ARG A 3 6.83 -3.81 18.13
C ARG A 3 5.34 -3.76 17.77
N ALA A 4 4.47 -4.44 18.54
CA ALA A 4 3.03 -4.43 18.28
C ALA A 4 2.41 -3.03 18.48
N ASN A 5 2.92 -2.27 19.45
CA ASN A 5 2.43 -0.93 19.79
C ASN A 5 2.76 0.10 18.68
N ASN A 6 3.92 -0.02 18.04
CA ASN A 6 4.33 0.88 16.96
C ASN A 6 3.42 0.81 15.73
N GLY A 7 2.91 -0.39 15.39
CA GLY A 7 2.02 -0.58 14.25
C GLY A 7 0.62 0.01 14.47
N GLU A 8 0.12 0.01 15.70
CA GLU A 8 -1.16 0.64 16.05
C GLU A 8 -1.05 2.16 16.05
N ARG A 9 0.01 2.70 16.66
CA ARG A 9 0.25 4.15 16.71
C ARG A 9 0.34 4.76 15.32
N ARG A 10 1.05 4.10 14.39
CA ARG A 10 1.15 4.55 12.98
C ARG A 10 -0.20 4.56 12.26
N ARG A 11 -1.06 3.56 12.50
CA ARG A 11 -2.41 3.49 11.92
C ARG A 11 -3.32 4.61 12.42
N LYS A 12 -3.25 4.92 13.72
CA LYS A 12 -3.98 6.06 14.32
C LYS A 12 -3.55 7.37 13.67
N ILE A 13 -2.23 7.60 13.55
CA ILE A 13 -1.70 8.80 12.90
C ILE A 13 -2.15 8.89 11.44
N ALA A 14 -2.05 7.79 10.68
CA ALA A 14 -2.48 7.77 9.28
C ALA A 14 -3.97 8.07 9.11
N ALA A 15 -4.83 7.52 9.98
CA ALA A 15 -6.27 7.79 9.97
C ALA A 15 -6.59 9.25 10.29
N THR A 16 -5.91 9.86 11.27
CA THR A 16 -6.09 11.28 11.62
C THR A 16 -5.65 12.21 10.48
N VAL A 17 -4.50 11.92 9.86
CA VAL A 17 -4.02 12.71 8.71
C VAL A 17 -4.96 12.57 7.53
N ALA A 18 -5.43 11.36 7.23
CA ALA A 18 -6.41 11.12 6.17
C ALA A 18 -7.71 11.90 6.43
N PHE A 19 -8.28 11.79 7.64
CA PHE A 19 -9.47 12.53 8.04
C PHE A 19 -9.31 14.04 7.82
N PHE A 20 -8.21 14.60 8.33
CA PHE A 20 -7.96 16.03 8.22
C PHE A 20 -7.79 16.47 6.76
N SER A 21 -7.00 15.73 5.98
CA SER A 21 -6.77 16.04 4.57
C SER A 21 -8.07 16.03 3.74
N GLU A 22 -8.95 15.06 4.00
CA GLU A 22 -10.23 14.95 3.27
C GLU A 22 -11.27 15.96 3.78
N ALA A 23 -11.29 16.27 5.08
CA ALA A 23 -12.12 17.34 5.62
C ALA A 23 -11.75 18.70 5.02
N VAL A 24 -10.45 19.00 4.90
CA VAL A 24 -9.99 20.22 4.23
C VAL A 24 -10.49 20.25 2.78
N ARG A 25 -10.33 19.14 2.06
CA ARG A 25 -10.65 19.06 0.63
C ARG A 25 -12.14 19.13 0.31
N PHE A 26 -12.97 18.42 1.08
CA PHE A 26 -14.40 18.25 0.78
C PHE A 26 -15.32 19.13 1.61
N ILE A 27 -14.81 19.75 2.68
CA ILE A 27 -15.58 20.64 3.54
C ILE A 27 -15.04 22.06 3.46
N ILE A 28 -13.78 22.28 3.86
CA ILE A 28 -13.24 23.63 4.03
C ILE A 28 -13.10 24.36 2.69
N ILE A 29 -12.44 23.75 1.71
CA ILE A 29 -12.22 24.40 0.40
C ILE A 29 -13.55 24.77 -0.27
N PRO A 30 -14.55 23.87 -0.35
CA PRO A 30 -15.83 24.23 -0.96
C PRO A 30 -16.63 25.27 -0.17
N LEU A 31 -16.57 25.30 1.17
CA LEU A 31 -17.21 26.35 1.97
C LEU A 31 -16.61 27.72 1.67
N ILE A 32 -15.27 27.83 1.63
CA ILE A 32 -14.58 29.07 1.25
C ILE A 32 -15.00 29.50 -0.16
N LEU A 33 -15.15 28.54 -1.08
CA LEU A 33 -15.58 28.82 -2.46
C LEU A 33 -17.03 29.34 -2.49
N ILE A 34 -17.92 28.79 -1.68
CA ILE A 34 -19.30 29.27 -1.55
C ILE A 34 -19.33 30.70 -1.01
N GLU A 35 -18.58 31.02 0.04
CA GLU A 35 -18.49 32.38 0.59
C GLU A 35 -17.95 33.37 -0.44
N LEU A 36 -16.92 32.98 -1.20
CA LEU A 36 -16.33 33.81 -2.24
C LEU A 36 -17.31 34.08 -3.39
N VAL A 37 -18.11 33.07 -3.77
CA VAL A 37 -19.15 33.21 -4.80
C VAL A 37 -20.31 34.08 -4.30
N LEU A 38 -20.72 33.93 -3.04
CA LEU A 38 -21.78 34.75 -2.44
C LEU A 38 -21.40 36.23 -2.35
N GLY A 39 -20.11 36.51 -2.11
CA GLY A 39 -19.60 37.88 -2.07
C GLY A 39 -19.71 38.62 -3.41
N GLU A 40 -19.54 37.91 -4.52
CA GLU A 40 -19.48 38.53 -5.86
C GLU A 40 -20.76 38.38 -6.69
N PHE A 41 -21.58 37.38 -6.42
CA PHE A 41 -22.78 37.09 -7.21
C PHE A 41 -24.06 37.18 -6.36
N PRO A 42 -24.80 38.30 -6.41
CA PRO A 42 -26.02 38.49 -5.63
C PRO A 42 -27.20 37.59 -6.06
N ILE A 43 -27.01 36.76 -7.09
CA ILE A 43 -27.99 35.79 -7.59
C ILE A 43 -28.17 34.63 -6.59
N PHE A 44 -27.14 34.34 -5.79
CA PHE A 44 -27.23 33.28 -4.78
C PHE A 44 -27.94 33.79 -3.53
N THR A 45 -29.13 33.26 -3.27
CA THR A 45 -29.88 33.56 -2.05
C THR A 45 -29.20 32.91 -0.83
N PRO A 46 -29.24 33.56 0.34
CA PRO A 46 -28.66 32.99 1.57
C PRO A 46 -29.28 31.64 1.94
N GLU A 47 -30.58 31.44 1.64
CA GLU A 47 -31.26 30.15 1.86
C GLU A 47 -30.66 29.01 1.02
N MET A 48 -30.27 29.29 -0.23
CA MET A 48 -29.62 28.31 -1.10
C MET A 48 -28.23 27.96 -0.57
N ALA A 49 -27.47 28.98 -0.13
CA ALA A 49 -26.16 28.79 0.47
C ALA A 49 -26.21 27.90 1.72
N ASP A 50 -27.15 28.16 2.63
CA ASP A 50 -27.31 27.38 3.86
C ASP A 50 -27.62 25.91 3.56
N ARG A 51 -28.49 25.65 2.58
CA ARG A 51 -28.82 24.28 2.16
C ARG A 51 -27.62 23.56 1.56
N ILE A 52 -26.86 24.23 0.69
CA ILE A 52 -25.65 23.67 0.08
C ILE A 52 -24.59 23.42 1.16
N ALA A 53 -24.35 24.39 2.04
CA ALA A 53 -23.39 24.28 3.13
C ALA A 53 -23.75 23.10 4.08
N GLY A 54 -25.02 22.97 4.45
CA GLY A 54 -25.49 21.85 5.28
C GLY A 54 -25.24 20.49 4.64
N ASN A 55 -25.62 20.32 3.37
CA ASN A 55 -25.34 19.09 2.62
C ASN A 55 -23.84 18.82 2.51
N LEU A 56 -23.05 19.86 2.29
CA LEU A 56 -21.61 19.76 2.10
C LEU A 56 -20.90 19.32 3.39
N ILE A 57 -21.31 19.84 4.54
CA ILE A 57 -20.80 19.43 5.86
C ILE A 57 -21.19 17.98 6.15
N ILE A 58 -22.45 17.60 5.93
CA ILE A 58 -22.95 16.25 6.22
C ILE A 58 -22.24 15.21 5.34
N PHE A 59 -22.34 15.36 4.01
CA PHE A 59 -21.79 14.39 3.09
C PHE A 59 -20.26 14.45 3.05
N GLY A 60 -19.66 15.63 3.13
CA GLY A 60 -18.20 15.80 3.22
C GLY A 60 -17.65 15.18 4.50
N GLY A 61 -18.38 15.30 5.62
CA GLY A 61 -18.07 14.63 6.88
C GLY A 61 -18.07 13.11 6.76
N PHE A 62 -19.08 12.54 6.10
CA PHE A 62 -19.12 11.10 5.82
C PHE A 62 -17.96 10.64 4.93
N VAL A 63 -17.61 11.40 3.88
CA VAL A 63 -16.45 11.09 3.02
C VAL A 63 -15.16 11.08 3.83
N ALA A 64 -14.92 12.12 4.65
CA ALA A 64 -13.74 12.19 5.50
C ALA A 64 -13.69 11.04 6.52
N LEU A 65 -14.83 10.72 7.14
CA LEU A 65 -14.95 9.62 8.11
C LEU A 65 -14.64 8.26 7.47
N PHE A 66 -15.25 7.94 6.33
CA PHE A 66 -15.03 6.65 5.67
C PHE A 66 -13.60 6.53 5.13
N SER A 67 -13.02 7.63 4.65
CA SER A 67 -11.61 7.66 4.23
C SER A 67 -10.65 7.45 5.40
N ALA A 68 -10.95 8.01 6.57
CA ALA A 68 -10.19 7.79 7.80
C ALA A 68 -10.29 6.33 8.28
N LEU A 69 -11.48 5.75 8.24
CA LEU A 69 -11.69 4.34 8.57
C LEU A 69 -10.94 3.43 7.58
N GLU A 70 -10.99 3.73 6.28
CA GLU A 70 -10.21 3.01 5.27
C GLU A 70 -8.71 3.06 5.57
N ALA A 71 -8.18 4.21 5.99
CA ALA A 71 -6.77 4.37 6.38
C ALA A 71 -6.42 3.61 7.67
N TYR A 72 -7.36 3.49 8.59
CA TYR A 72 -7.18 2.78 9.87
C TYR A 72 -7.04 1.25 9.69
N PHE A 73 -7.84 0.65 8.79
CA PHE A 73 -7.84 -0.80 8.62
C PHE A 73 -6.63 -1.32 7.82
N PRO A 74 -6.08 -2.50 8.21
CA PRO A 74 -4.91 -3.08 7.54
C PRO A 74 -5.24 -3.49 6.10
N ARG A 75 -4.20 -3.51 5.26
CA ARG A 75 -4.29 -3.62 3.79
C ARG A 75 -5.05 -4.85 3.28
N HIS A 76 -5.07 -5.94 4.05
CA HIS A 76 -5.71 -7.20 3.69
C HIS A 76 -7.05 -7.44 4.40
N SER A 77 -7.56 -6.46 5.13
CA SER A 77 -8.85 -6.59 5.80
C SER A 77 -9.99 -6.38 4.80
N PRO A 78 -11.03 -7.23 4.79
CA PRO A 78 -12.23 -7.00 3.98
C PRO A 78 -12.94 -5.69 4.36
N LEU A 79 -12.81 -5.25 5.63
CA LEU A 79 -13.36 -3.96 6.08
C LEU A 79 -12.75 -2.78 5.33
N LYS A 80 -11.46 -2.84 4.98
CA LYS A 80 -10.80 -1.77 4.20
C LYS A 80 -11.46 -1.61 2.83
N MET A 81 -11.79 -2.73 2.17
CA MET A 81 -12.50 -2.72 0.89
C MET A 81 -13.90 -2.13 1.05
N LEU A 82 -14.63 -2.53 2.09
CA LEU A 82 -15.98 -2.01 2.36
C LEU A 82 -15.97 -0.49 2.55
N PHE A 83 -15.07 0.04 3.39
CA PHE A 83 -14.98 1.47 3.63
C PHE A 83 -14.50 2.25 2.40
N GLY A 84 -13.64 1.67 1.56
CA GLY A 84 -13.25 2.27 0.29
C GLY A 84 -14.39 2.34 -0.74
N ILE A 85 -15.26 1.33 -0.79
CA ILE A 85 -16.47 1.38 -1.64
C ILE A 85 -17.45 2.41 -1.09
N LEU A 86 -17.63 2.43 0.23
CA LEU A 86 -18.55 3.34 0.90
C LEU A 86 -18.11 4.80 0.75
N SER A 87 -16.82 5.09 0.89
CA SER A 87 -16.27 6.45 0.69
C SER A 87 -16.52 6.95 -0.74
N ILE A 88 -16.33 6.10 -1.75
CA ILE A 88 -16.61 6.45 -3.14
C ILE A 88 -18.11 6.64 -3.39
N ALA A 89 -18.96 5.76 -2.85
CA ALA A 89 -20.41 5.91 -2.96
C ALA A 89 -20.89 7.23 -2.34
N THR A 90 -20.40 7.56 -1.15
CA THR A 90 -20.69 8.85 -0.50
C THR A 90 -20.16 10.02 -1.32
N LEU A 91 -19.00 9.90 -1.95
CA LEU A 91 -18.45 10.93 -2.82
C LEU A 91 -19.32 11.15 -4.07
N CYS A 92 -19.88 10.09 -4.66
CA CYS A 92 -20.86 10.22 -5.75
C CYS A 92 -22.13 10.96 -5.30
N VAL A 93 -22.64 10.63 -4.10
CA VAL A 93 -23.80 11.33 -3.50
C VAL A 93 -23.46 12.79 -3.17
N TRP A 94 -22.26 13.07 -2.67
CA TRP A 94 -21.77 14.42 -2.39
C TRP A 94 -21.72 15.27 -3.67
N PHE A 95 -21.12 14.74 -4.75
CA PHE A 95 -21.10 15.41 -6.04
C PHE A 95 -22.52 15.64 -6.57
N TRP A 96 -23.35 14.61 -6.55
CA TRP A 96 -24.75 14.75 -6.95
C TRP A 96 -25.46 15.83 -6.13
N SER A 97 -25.29 15.86 -4.82
CA SER A 97 -25.96 16.82 -3.94
C SER A 97 -25.57 18.28 -4.22
N ILE A 98 -24.32 18.54 -4.63
CA ILE A 98 -23.86 19.90 -4.95
C ILE A 98 -24.43 20.36 -6.29
N PHE A 99 -24.50 19.47 -7.26
CA PHE A 99 -24.88 19.80 -8.64
C PHE A 99 -26.33 19.43 -9.01
N SER A 100 -27.10 18.83 -8.09
CA SER A 100 -28.51 18.43 -8.30
C SER A 100 -29.47 19.64 -8.36
N GLY A 101 -28.96 20.86 -8.37
CA GLY A 101 -29.73 22.09 -8.42
C GLY A 101 -29.48 22.84 -9.72
N GLU A 102 -30.41 22.67 -10.65
CA GLU A 102 -30.75 23.64 -11.70
C GLU A 102 -29.79 23.80 -12.89
N ARG A 103 -30.37 24.29 -14.00
CA ARG A 103 -29.64 24.72 -15.18
C ARG A 103 -28.98 26.05 -14.85
N LEU A 104 -27.68 26.17 -15.12
CA LEU A 104 -27.02 27.47 -14.99
C LEU A 104 -27.45 28.32 -16.19
N GLU A 105 -28.32 29.30 -15.93
CA GLU A 105 -28.73 30.28 -16.92
C GLU A 105 -27.95 31.58 -16.69
N PHE A 106 -27.06 31.89 -17.62
CA PHE A 106 -26.33 33.15 -17.64
C PHE A 106 -27.01 34.11 -18.60
N THR A 107 -27.53 35.22 -18.08
CA THR A 107 -28.16 36.27 -18.89
C THR A 107 -27.21 37.45 -19.04
N TYR A 108 -26.65 37.64 -20.23
CA TYR A 108 -25.81 38.79 -20.58
C TYR A 108 -26.53 39.65 -21.62
N GLY A 109 -27.25 40.67 -21.15
CA GLY A 109 -28.07 41.52 -22.02
C GLY A 109 -29.24 40.74 -22.64
N ALA A 110 -29.24 40.60 -23.97
CA ALA A 110 -30.26 39.87 -24.74
C ALA A 110 -29.92 38.39 -25.01
N VAL A 111 -28.73 37.93 -24.62
CA VAL A 111 -28.29 36.54 -24.85
C VAL A 111 -28.39 35.75 -23.55
N THR A 112 -29.18 34.68 -23.58
CA THR A 112 -29.26 33.68 -22.51
C THR A 112 -28.46 32.45 -22.91
N ILE A 113 -27.45 32.12 -22.10
CA ILE A 113 -26.65 30.89 -22.26
C ILE A 113 -27.08 29.95 -21.14
N SER A 114 -27.75 28.86 -21.49
CA SER A 114 -28.08 27.79 -20.55
C SER A 114 -27.07 26.65 -20.68
N ILE A 115 -26.38 26.34 -19.57
CA ILE A 115 -25.46 25.20 -19.50
C ILE A 115 -26.11 24.12 -18.65
N ASP A 116 -26.33 22.96 -19.28
CA ASP A 116 -26.80 21.78 -18.57
C ASP A 116 -25.62 21.11 -17.84
N VAL A 117 -25.49 21.43 -16.56
CA VAL A 117 -24.42 20.92 -15.70
C VAL A 117 -24.61 19.42 -15.41
N GLN A 118 -25.83 18.90 -15.57
CA GLN A 118 -26.16 17.51 -15.23
C GLN A 118 -25.36 16.50 -16.07
N GLY A 119 -25.14 16.80 -17.36
CA GLY A 119 -24.34 15.94 -18.24
C GLY A 119 -22.88 15.82 -17.79
N ILE A 120 -22.27 16.95 -17.37
CA ILE A 120 -20.88 16.98 -16.88
C ILE A 120 -20.77 16.20 -15.57
N VAL A 121 -21.73 16.35 -14.67
CA VAL A 121 -21.76 15.65 -13.38
C VAL A 121 -21.87 14.14 -13.58
N LEU A 122 -22.72 13.68 -14.50
CA LEU A 122 -22.83 12.26 -14.83
C LEU A 122 -21.51 11.70 -15.37
N LEU A 123 -20.81 12.44 -16.24
CA LEU A 123 -19.48 12.03 -16.71
C LEU A 123 -18.46 11.91 -15.57
N ILE A 124 -18.47 12.86 -14.62
CA ILE A 124 -17.60 12.83 -13.44
C ILE A 124 -17.94 11.61 -12.56
N ILE A 125 -19.22 11.33 -12.33
CA ILE A 125 -19.67 10.15 -11.56
C ILE A 125 -19.24 8.85 -12.24
N ILE A 126 -19.32 8.76 -13.57
CA ILE A 126 -18.84 7.60 -14.34
C ILE A 126 -17.33 7.42 -14.15
N ALA A 127 -16.55 8.49 -14.25
CA ALA A 127 -15.09 8.44 -14.05
C ALA A 127 -14.72 7.98 -12.63
N ILE A 128 -15.42 8.48 -11.62
CA ILE A 128 -15.25 8.07 -10.21
C ILE A 128 -15.65 6.60 -10.02
N SER A 129 -16.75 6.16 -10.65
CA SER A 129 -17.22 4.77 -10.59
C SER A 129 -16.22 3.81 -11.24
N LEU A 130 -15.58 4.22 -12.34
CA LEU A 130 -14.51 3.45 -12.97
C LEU A 130 -13.30 3.29 -12.03
N LYS A 131 -12.96 4.34 -11.28
CA LYS A 131 -11.91 4.28 -10.24
C LYS A 131 -12.28 3.30 -9.12
N ALA A 132 -13.54 3.24 -8.70
CA ALA A 132 -14.03 2.25 -7.74
C ALA A 132 -13.83 0.82 -8.27
N LEU A 133 -14.15 0.60 -9.54
CA LEU A 133 -13.98 -0.70 -10.19
C LEU A 133 -12.50 -1.13 -10.25
N LEU A 134 -11.58 -0.19 -10.54
CA LEU A 134 -10.14 -0.44 -10.47
C LEU A 134 -9.67 -0.81 -9.05
N TYR A 135 -10.28 -0.23 -8.03
CA TYR A 135 -9.97 -0.55 -6.64
C TYR A 135 -10.37 -1.99 -6.28
N ILE A 136 -11.58 -2.39 -6.68
CA ILE A 136 -12.07 -3.76 -6.54
C ILE A 136 -11.15 -4.74 -7.29
N PHE A 137 -10.74 -4.41 -8.51
CA PHE A 137 -9.87 -5.26 -9.31
C PHE A 137 -8.49 -5.46 -8.66
N ARG A 138 -7.89 -4.38 -8.15
CA ARG A 138 -6.63 -4.44 -7.38
C ARG A 138 -6.75 -5.31 -6.14
N TYR A 139 -7.86 -5.22 -5.42
CA TYR A 139 -8.11 -6.07 -4.27
C TYR A 139 -8.11 -7.55 -4.66
N PHE A 140 -8.86 -7.94 -5.70
CA PHE A 140 -8.89 -9.32 -6.16
C PHE A 140 -7.52 -9.84 -6.60
N ILE A 141 -6.74 -9.04 -7.32
CA ILE A 141 -5.37 -9.39 -7.71
C ILE A 141 -4.51 -9.63 -6.46
N SER A 142 -4.60 -8.74 -5.46
CA SER A 142 -3.82 -8.87 -4.23
C SER A 142 -4.17 -10.12 -3.42
N VAL A 143 -5.46 -10.48 -3.35
CA VAL A 143 -5.92 -11.70 -2.66
C VAL A 143 -5.41 -12.95 -3.36
N LYS A 144 -5.46 -12.98 -4.71
CA LYS A 144 -4.91 -14.10 -5.49
C LYS A 144 -3.41 -14.23 -5.30
N ALA A 145 -2.67 -13.11 -5.34
CA ALA A 145 -1.22 -13.10 -5.13
C ALA A 145 -0.84 -13.63 -3.74
N LYS A 146 -1.61 -13.28 -2.70
CA LYS A 146 -1.38 -13.78 -1.34
C LYS A 146 -1.57 -15.29 -1.26
N LYS A 147 -2.67 -15.83 -1.80
CA LYS A 147 -2.91 -17.29 -1.81
C LYS A 147 -1.76 -18.05 -2.49
N LEU A 148 -1.26 -17.53 -3.61
CA LEU A 148 -0.14 -18.13 -4.32
C LEU A 148 1.16 -18.10 -3.50
N ASN A 149 1.41 -17.01 -2.77
CA ASN A 149 2.59 -16.91 -1.91
C ASN A 149 2.49 -17.82 -0.67
N ASP A 150 1.31 -17.89 -0.05
CA ASP A 150 1.05 -18.80 1.08
C ASP A 150 1.24 -20.27 0.63
N GLU A 151 0.80 -20.61 -0.58
CA GLU A 151 1.02 -21.94 -1.17
C GLU A 151 2.51 -22.21 -1.46
N LYS A 152 3.24 -21.24 -2.01
CA LYS A 152 4.69 -21.35 -2.22
C LYS A 152 5.44 -21.51 -0.90
N ALA A 153 5.06 -20.77 0.14
CA ALA A 153 5.64 -20.86 1.46
C ALA A 153 5.40 -22.24 2.09
N ARG A 154 4.19 -22.80 1.94
CA ARG A 154 3.90 -24.18 2.35
C ARG A 154 4.75 -25.20 1.61
N ARG A 155 4.88 -25.09 0.29
CA ARG A 155 5.74 -25.98 -0.51
C ARG A 155 7.22 -25.87 -0.14
N GLN A 156 7.68 -24.68 0.24
CA GLN A 156 9.05 -24.47 0.71
C GLN A 156 9.27 -25.10 2.11
N ALA A 157 8.34 -24.90 3.03
CA ALA A 157 8.39 -25.53 4.35
C ALA A 157 8.35 -27.07 4.27
N GLU A 158 7.53 -27.61 3.35
CA GLU A 158 7.46 -29.05 3.10
C GLU A 158 8.77 -29.61 2.54
N ARG A 159 9.40 -28.90 1.59
CA ARG A 159 10.73 -29.29 1.08
C ARG A 159 11.80 -29.28 2.17
N GLN A 160 11.82 -28.22 2.99
CA GLN A 160 12.74 -28.15 4.13
C GLN A 160 12.53 -29.30 5.11
N TYR A 161 11.27 -29.68 5.38
CA TYR A 161 10.97 -30.82 6.23
C TYR A 161 11.42 -32.16 5.62
N ILE A 162 11.21 -32.37 4.32
CA ILE A 162 11.67 -33.58 3.61
C ILE A 162 13.20 -33.67 3.61
N ASP A 163 13.91 -32.56 3.39
CA ASP A 163 15.37 -32.53 3.41
C ASP A 163 15.93 -32.87 4.80
N LEU A 164 15.26 -32.41 5.88
CA LEU A 164 15.61 -32.78 7.26
C LEU A 164 15.38 -34.28 7.55
N LEU A 165 14.35 -34.88 6.96
CA LEU A 165 14.11 -36.33 7.08
C LEU A 165 15.06 -37.18 6.23
N ARG A 166 15.76 -36.57 5.27
CA ARG A 166 16.68 -37.26 4.35
C ARG A 166 18.10 -37.37 4.89
N GLU A 167 18.36 -37.07 6.16
CA GLU A 167 19.65 -37.42 6.76
C GLU A 167 19.87 -38.94 6.63
N PRO A 168 20.91 -39.37 5.89
CA PRO A 168 21.18 -40.78 5.75
C PRO A 168 21.78 -41.29 7.06
N GLU A 169 21.08 -42.23 7.69
CA GLU A 169 21.72 -43.31 8.45
C GLU A 169 22.66 -44.07 7.51
N VAL A 170 23.87 -43.55 7.27
CA VAL A 170 25.03 -44.33 6.85
C VAL A 170 26.26 -43.72 7.52
N MET A 171 26.35 -43.87 8.85
CA MET A 171 27.66 -44.12 9.44
C MET A 171 28.01 -45.56 9.06
N GLY A 172 28.79 -45.70 7.98
CA GLY A 172 29.52 -46.94 7.71
C GLY A 172 30.57 -47.11 8.79
N ASP A 173 30.62 -48.31 9.36
CA ASP A 173 31.33 -48.66 10.60
C ASP A 173 32.86 -48.79 10.46
N ASP A 174 33.47 -48.37 9.34
CA ASP A 174 34.81 -48.86 8.98
C ASP A 174 35.96 -47.84 8.91
N ASP A 175 35.76 -46.52 9.02
CA ASP A 175 36.87 -45.54 8.91
C ASP A 175 36.98 -44.59 10.12
N ILE A 176 37.10 -45.18 11.31
CA ILE A 176 37.80 -44.53 12.43
C ILE A 176 39.27 -44.92 12.27
N HIS A 177 40.06 -44.10 11.59
CA HIS A 177 41.48 -43.85 11.86
C HIS A 177 42.01 -43.00 10.69
N GLU A 178 42.77 -41.94 11.01
CA GLU A 178 43.65 -41.26 10.05
C GLU A 178 43.05 -40.13 9.16
N ALA A 179 42.49 -39.09 9.78
CA ALA A 179 42.47 -37.75 9.17
C ALA A 179 42.51 -36.62 10.19
N SER A 180 43.34 -36.78 11.22
CA SER A 180 43.90 -35.68 11.98
C SER A 180 45.22 -35.30 11.34
N PHE A 181 45.25 -34.41 10.34
CA PHE A 181 46.44 -33.60 10.03
C PHE A 181 46.17 -32.60 8.90
N LEU A 182 46.74 -31.41 9.09
CA LEU A 182 47.00 -30.36 8.09
C LEU A 182 45.81 -29.48 7.66
N TYR A 183 45.55 -28.42 8.45
CA TYR A 183 45.51 -27.05 7.90
C TYR A 183 45.60 -26.01 9.03
N TRP A 184 46.80 -25.84 9.56
CA TRP A 184 47.22 -24.61 10.24
C TRP A 184 48.59 -24.26 9.64
N SER A 185 48.59 -23.49 8.55
CA SER A 185 49.79 -22.82 8.05
C SER A 185 49.68 -21.37 8.48
N ASP A 186 50.62 -20.98 9.34
CA ASP A 186 50.90 -19.61 9.74
C ASP A 186 51.12 -18.72 8.50
N GLY A 187 50.66 -17.47 8.57
CA GLY A 187 51.08 -16.42 7.64
C GLY A 187 49.98 -15.46 7.24
N ASP A 188 50.04 -14.28 7.84
CA ASP A 188 49.39 -13.01 7.49
C ASP A 188 47.95 -12.79 7.99
N ASP A 189 47.90 -12.11 9.14
CA ASP A 189 46.74 -11.46 9.76
C ASP A 189 46.12 -10.40 8.82
N LEU A 190 45.36 -10.84 7.82
CA LEU A 190 44.33 -10.01 7.21
C LEU A 190 42.99 -10.45 7.78
N GLU A 191 42.61 -9.81 8.90
CA GLU A 191 41.20 -9.84 9.33
C GLU A 191 40.34 -9.43 8.13
N PRO A 192 39.43 -10.29 7.65
CA PRO A 192 38.51 -9.89 6.59
C PRO A 192 37.76 -8.64 7.09
N PRO A 193 37.62 -7.60 6.26
CA PRO A 193 36.88 -6.42 6.67
C PRO A 193 35.49 -6.87 7.14
N PRO A 194 34.97 -6.30 8.25
CA PRO A 194 33.62 -6.63 8.69
C PRO A 194 32.68 -6.41 7.49
N PRO A 195 31.76 -7.36 7.22
CA PRO A 195 30.85 -7.21 6.10
C PRO A 195 30.16 -5.84 6.24
N GLU A 196 30.30 -4.99 5.22
CA GLU A 196 29.62 -3.70 5.21
C GLU A 196 28.12 -3.98 5.38
N ASP A 197 27.52 -3.37 6.42
CA ASP A 197 26.08 -3.42 6.66
C ASP A 197 25.37 -2.70 5.52
N ILE A 198 25.12 -3.42 4.43
CA ILE A 198 24.28 -2.95 3.33
C ILE A 198 22.85 -2.94 3.87
N SER A 199 22.44 -1.80 4.44
CA SER A 199 21.07 -1.59 4.90
C SER A 199 20.11 -1.91 3.75
N PRO A 200 19.25 -2.93 3.86
CA PRO A 200 18.40 -3.33 2.76
C PRO A 200 17.38 -2.22 2.48
N VAL A 201 17.51 -1.51 1.37
CA VAL A 201 16.50 -0.55 0.90
C VAL A 201 15.44 -1.31 0.10
N CYS A 202 14.17 -1.04 0.38
CA CYS A 202 13.08 -1.67 -0.35
C CYS A 202 13.09 -1.25 -1.84
N PRO A 203 13.11 -2.17 -2.81
CA PRO A 203 13.14 -1.81 -4.22
C PRO A 203 11.83 -1.20 -4.74
N ILE A 204 10.73 -1.32 -3.99
CA ILE A 204 9.41 -0.79 -4.41
C ILE A 204 9.15 0.60 -3.84
N CYS A 205 9.45 0.81 -2.55
CA CYS A 205 9.14 2.07 -1.87
C CYS A 205 10.36 2.85 -1.41
N PHE A 206 11.58 2.38 -1.71
CA PHE A 206 12.86 3.00 -1.38
C PHE A 206 13.06 3.33 0.11
N ARG A 207 12.32 2.65 0.99
CA ARG A 207 12.49 2.77 2.44
C ARG A 207 13.58 1.84 2.93
N GLU A 208 14.45 2.33 3.80
CA GLU A 208 15.38 1.50 4.57
C GLU A 208 14.61 0.49 5.43
N LEU A 209 15.01 -0.78 5.37
CA LEU A 209 14.50 -1.82 6.24
C LEU A 209 15.46 -2.07 7.39
N PRO A 210 14.93 -2.31 8.60
CA PRO A 210 15.75 -2.78 9.72
C PRO A 210 16.30 -4.18 9.42
N ASP A 211 17.52 -4.45 9.92
CA ASP A 211 18.22 -5.72 9.70
C ASP A 211 17.36 -6.91 10.14
N GLY A 212 17.43 -7.97 9.33
CA GLY A 212 16.71 -9.21 9.61
C GLY A 212 15.32 -9.34 8.99
N LEU A 213 14.70 -8.28 8.47
CA LEU A 213 13.36 -8.36 7.89
C LEU A 213 13.38 -8.89 6.44
N LEU A 214 12.61 -9.95 6.19
CA LEU A 214 12.38 -10.54 4.87
C LEU A 214 11.23 -9.86 4.11
N GLU A 215 10.43 -9.03 4.77
CA GLU A 215 9.26 -8.38 4.19
C GLU A 215 9.21 -6.90 4.56
N CYS A 216 8.98 -6.04 3.56
CA CYS A 216 8.83 -4.60 3.78
C CYS A 216 7.50 -4.29 4.49
N PRO A 217 7.52 -3.62 5.66
CA PRO A 217 6.31 -3.38 6.43
C PRO A 217 5.33 -2.40 5.78
N ASP A 218 5.75 -1.58 4.82
CA ASP A 218 4.87 -0.60 4.16
C ASP A 218 4.26 -1.12 2.85
N CYS A 219 5.08 -1.72 1.99
CA CYS A 219 4.62 -2.19 0.69
C CYS A 219 4.34 -3.70 0.62
N GLY A 220 4.79 -4.48 1.62
CA GLY A 220 4.64 -5.95 1.64
C GLY A 220 5.57 -6.68 0.67
N ALA A 221 6.57 -5.99 0.11
CA ALA A 221 7.55 -6.62 -0.78
C ALA A 221 8.43 -7.58 -0.01
N TRP A 222 8.54 -8.82 -0.49
CA TRP A 222 9.53 -9.78 -0.01
C TRP A 222 10.91 -9.43 -0.56
N ILE A 223 11.88 -9.28 0.33
CA ILE A 223 13.26 -8.98 -0.02
C ILE A 223 14.06 -10.26 0.16
N ARG A 224 14.44 -10.89 -0.96
CA ARG A 224 15.37 -12.01 -0.93
C ARG A 224 16.74 -11.45 -0.58
N ARG A 225 17.22 -11.71 0.65
CA ARG A 225 18.64 -11.56 0.94
C ARG A 225 19.39 -12.54 0.04
N LYS A 226 20.24 -12.00 -0.84
CA LYS A 226 21.25 -12.79 -1.53
C LYS A 226 22.23 -13.19 -0.42
N ILE A 227 22.14 -14.44 0.06
CA ILE A 227 23.14 -14.96 1.00
C ILE A 227 24.38 -15.20 0.15
N GLU A 228 25.26 -14.21 0.09
CA GLU A 228 26.62 -14.40 -0.43
C GLU A 228 27.38 -15.18 0.63
N GLY A 229 27.35 -16.51 0.48
CA GLY A 229 27.96 -17.46 1.40
C GLY A 229 28.19 -18.81 0.73
N ARG A 230 29.34 -18.92 0.05
CA ARG A 230 30.15 -20.14 -0.12
C ARG A 230 29.55 -21.30 -0.92
N THR A 231 29.75 -21.29 -2.23
CA THR A 231 29.96 -22.51 -3.03
C THR A 231 31.26 -22.36 -3.82
N GLU A 232 32.39 -22.49 -3.13
CA GLU A 232 33.68 -22.67 -3.80
C GLU A 232 33.83 -24.18 -4.04
N LYS A 233 33.41 -24.60 -5.23
CA LYS A 233 33.63 -25.94 -5.76
C LYS A 233 34.63 -25.76 -6.89
N THR A 234 35.92 -25.85 -6.59
CA THR A 234 36.96 -25.94 -7.62
C THR A 234 37.36 -27.40 -7.74
N ASP A 235 36.85 -28.01 -8.81
CA ASP A 235 37.26 -29.29 -9.34
C ASP A 235 38.78 -29.30 -9.57
N SER A 236 39.46 -30.26 -8.95
CA SER A 236 40.75 -30.76 -9.41
C SER A 236 40.48 -31.84 -10.46
N THR A 237 40.65 -31.51 -11.73
CA THR A 237 40.82 -32.51 -12.79
C THR A 237 42.21 -32.34 -13.37
N SER A 238 43.08 -33.26 -12.96
CA SER A 238 44.31 -33.64 -13.63
C SER A 238 44.07 -33.95 -15.10
N ASP A 239 44.97 -33.50 -15.97
CA ASP A 239 45.33 -34.26 -17.17
C ASP A 239 46.84 -34.10 -17.43
N LEU A 240 47.54 -35.19 -17.11
CA LEU A 240 48.83 -35.61 -17.66
C LEU A 240 48.59 -36.11 -19.09
N VAL A 241 49.26 -35.53 -20.09
CA VAL A 241 49.66 -36.27 -21.31
C VAL A 241 51.00 -35.70 -21.79
N GLU A 242 52.00 -36.60 -21.77
CA GLU A 242 53.28 -36.72 -22.51
C GLU A 242 53.92 -35.51 -23.20
#